data_AF-A0A4Y8UI77-F1
#
_entry.id   AF-A0A4Y8UI77-F1
#
_cell.length_a   1.000
_cell.length_b   1.000
_cell.length_c   1.000
_cell.angle_alpha   90.00
_cell.angle_beta   90.00
_cell.angle_gamma   90.00
#
_symmetry.space_group_name_H-M   'P 1'
#
loop_
_entity.id
_entity.type
_entity.pdbx_description
1 polymer ?
#
loop_
_entity_poly.entity_id
_entity_poly.type
_entity_poly.pdbx_seq_one_letter_code
_entity_poly.pdbx_strand_id
1 'polypeptide(L)'
;MATLAAGVGIAGTWWAIHPPQQIPAQSAAAPFTPAWTAQRDRDARAQVAGRRAAARSGATALSAAAHRVLEGSRGQVVDEQVRVDLAAAVAHLRQSVAGGGPDDWSFWSSSVVVAVKQVVSSKEAWQQAEAERVAAEQAAAERAAAEQAAAEQAAAARAAEQAAAERGSGKAPRSADRPSAGAEAPPAAPARPVEQAPSTERFIRPGRVSWDSGSPGTVTVSVTTGGVTGPVVVTIAGSSITVGVGSGTFSGTLTGLPAGSHTWTASVDGLVATSTATVP
;
A
#
# COMPACT_ATOMS: atom_id res chain seq x y z
N MET A 1 15.84 -3.33 -73.55
CA MET A 1 15.76 -4.71 -74.04
C MET A 1 14.53 -5.38 -73.43
N ALA A 2 13.65 -5.92 -74.29
CA ALA A 2 12.46 -6.78 -74.07
C ALA A 2 11.35 -6.20 -73.15
N THR A 3 10.13 -5.85 -73.59
CA THR A 3 9.14 -6.39 -74.55
C THR A 3 8.51 -7.74 -74.13
N LEU A 4 7.22 -7.69 -73.73
CA LEU A 4 6.13 -8.70 -73.85
C LEU A 4 4.93 -8.15 -73.01
N ALA A 5 3.77 -7.69 -73.49
CA ALA A 5 2.87 -8.02 -74.61
C ALA A 5 2.08 -9.34 -74.46
N ALA A 6 0.89 -9.26 -73.85
CA ALA A 6 -0.34 -10.05 -74.12
C ALA A 6 -1.47 -9.43 -73.26
N GLY A 7 -2.66 -9.06 -73.72
CA GLY A 7 -3.37 -9.36 -74.96
C GLY A 7 -4.47 -10.40 -74.72
N VAL A 8 -5.61 -10.01 -74.13
CA VAL A 8 -6.89 -10.74 -74.27
C VAL A 8 -8.01 -9.71 -74.36
N GLY A 9 -8.64 -9.65 -75.54
CA GLY A 9 -9.87 -8.92 -75.79
C GLY A 9 -11.08 -9.76 -75.40
N ILE A 10 -12.15 -9.08 -74.96
CA ILE A 10 -13.49 -9.66 -74.93
C ILE A 10 -14.43 -8.68 -75.62
N ALA A 11 -15.20 -9.27 -76.53
CA ALA A 11 -16.06 -8.64 -77.51
C ALA A 11 -17.13 -7.72 -76.90
N GLY A 12 -17.44 -6.68 -77.66
CA GLY A 12 -18.51 -5.76 -77.38
C GLY A 12 -19.89 -6.40 -77.52
N THR A 13 -20.77 -6.02 -76.60
CA THR A 13 -22.21 -6.18 -76.73
C THR A 13 -22.79 -4.77 -76.78
N TRP A 14 -23.18 -4.34 -77.97
CA TRP A 14 -23.91 -3.10 -78.20
C TRP A 14 -25.32 -3.24 -77.60
N TRP A 15 -25.54 -2.67 -76.43
CA TRP A 15 -26.89 -2.45 -75.91
C TRP A 15 -27.39 -1.08 -76.37
N ALA A 16 -28.61 -1.09 -76.91
CA ALA A 16 -29.28 0.05 -77.51
C ALA A 16 -29.37 1.25 -76.55
N ILE A 17 -28.92 2.41 -77.04
CA ILE A 17 -29.10 3.71 -76.41
C ILE A 17 -30.58 4.06 -76.52
N HIS A 18 -31.36 3.75 -75.49
CA HIS A 18 -32.68 4.36 -75.30
C HIS A 18 -32.50 5.83 -74.91
N PRO A 19 -33.29 6.76 -75.48
CA PRO A 19 -33.28 8.14 -75.04
C PRO A 19 -33.69 8.21 -73.56
N PRO A 20 -33.06 9.08 -72.74
CA PRO A 20 -33.46 9.25 -71.35
C PRO A 20 -34.91 9.76 -71.34
N GLN A 21 -35.83 8.90 -70.92
CA GLN A 21 -37.16 9.29 -70.53
C GLN A 21 -36.99 10.36 -69.45
N GLN A 22 -37.37 11.61 -69.77
CA GLN A 22 -37.44 12.67 -68.79
C GLN A 22 -38.50 12.28 -67.76
N ILE A 23 -38.05 11.66 -66.67
CA ILE A 23 -38.87 11.46 -65.49
C ILE A 23 -39.23 12.88 -65.01
N PRO A 24 -40.52 13.26 -64.98
CA PRO A 24 -40.91 14.56 -64.45
C PRO A 24 -40.36 14.64 -63.03
N ALA A 25 -39.68 15.74 -62.72
CA ALA A 25 -39.10 16.00 -61.41
C ALA A 25 -40.17 15.71 -60.34
N GLN A 26 -40.10 14.53 -59.73
CA GLN A 26 -40.87 14.21 -58.55
C GLN A 26 -40.40 15.22 -57.52
N SER A 27 -41.26 16.20 -57.24
CA SER A 27 -41.10 17.14 -56.15
C SER A 27 -40.76 16.31 -54.91
N ALA A 28 -39.49 16.36 -54.50
CA ALA A 28 -38.96 15.55 -53.43
C ALA A 28 -39.69 15.97 -52.15
N ALA A 29 -40.73 15.22 -51.80
CA ALA A 29 -41.43 15.41 -50.55
C ALA A 29 -40.39 15.33 -49.44
N ALA A 30 -40.22 16.44 -48.70
CA ALA A 30 -39.26 16.51 -47.60
C ALA A 30 -39.49 15.29 -46.69
N PRO A 31 -38.45 14.52 -46.34
CA PRO A 31 -38.62 13.34 -45.52
C PRO A 31 -39.24 13.78 -44.19
N PHE A 32 -40.47 13.32 -43.96
CA PHE A 32 -41.16 13.54 -42.71
C PHE A 32 -40.40 12.79 -41.62
N THR A 33 -39.52 13.50 -40.91
CA THR A 33 -38.88 12.98 -39.72
C THR A 33 -39.88 13.09 -38.58
N PRO A 34 -40.41 11.97 -38.07
CA PRO A 34 -41.41 12.03 -37.00
C PRO A 34 -40.78 12.71 -35.78
N ALA A 35 -41.48 13.65 -35.15
CA ALA A 35 -40.95 14.45 -34.03
C ALA A 35 -40.33 13.61 -32.88
N TRP A 36 -40.71 12.35 -32.75
CA TRP A 36 -40.13 11.39 -31.81
C TRP A 36 -38.65 11.05 -32.09
N THR A 37 -38.18 11.05 -33.34
CA THR A 37 -36.75 10.79 -33.65
C THR A 37 -35.86 11.95 -33.21
N ALA A 38 -36.32 13.19 -33.41
CA ALA A 38 -35.60 14.38 -32.92
C ALA A 38 -35.47 14.40 -31.39
N GLN A 39 -36.49 13.91 -30.67
CA GLN A 39 -36.43 13.79 -29.22
C GLN A 39 -35.41 12.73 -28.78
N ARG A 40 -35.46 11.55 -29.41
CA ARG A 40 -34.53 10.45 -29.11
C ARG A 40 -33.08 10.84 -29.38
N ASP A 41 -32.83 11.60 -30.44
CA ASP A 41 -31.49 12.13 -30.75
C ASP A 41 -31.03 13.16 -29.72
N ARG A 42 -31.92 14.04 -29.24
CA ARG A 42 -31.60 14.98 -28.16
C ARG A 42 -31.28 14.24 -26.86
N ASP A 43 -32.07 13.24 -26.49
CA ASP A 43 -31.85 12.45 -25.28
C ASP A 43 -30.55 11.62 -25.38
N ALA A 44 -30.25 11.06 -26.55
CA ALA A 44 -28.98 10.36 -26.79
C ALA A 44 -27.78 11.29 -26.65
N ARG A 45 -27.84 12.50 -27.24
CA ARG A 45 -26.78 13.52 -27.09
C ARG A 45 -26.63 13.97 -25.63
N ALA A 46 -27.73 14.16 -24.91
CA ALA A 46 -27.72 14.53 -23.51
C ALA A 46 -27.08 13.44 -22.63
N GLN A 47 -27.39 12.15 -22.88
CA GLN A 47 -26.76 11.04 -22.17
C GLN A 47 -25.26 10.93 -22.47
N VAL A 48 -24.84 11.15 -23.72
CA VAL A 48 -23.42 11.16 -24.07
C VAL A 48 -22.70 12.33 -23.39
N ALA A 49 -23.31 13.52 -23.38
CA ALA A 49 -22.78 14.69 -22.68
C ALA A 49 -22.66 14.45 -21.16
N GLY A 50 -23.66 13.85 -20.53
CA GLY A 50 -23.64 13.50 -19.10
C GLY A 50 -22.53 12.50 -18.76
N ARG A 51 -22.37 11.44 -19.58
CA ARG A 51 -21.26 10.48 -19.42
C ARG A 51 -19.90 11.15 -19.58
N ARG A 52 -19.74 12.08 -20.53
CA ARG A 52 -18.52 12.88 -20.71
C ARG A 52 -18.21 13.77 -19.51
N ALA A 53 -19.22 14.40 -18.91
CA ALA A 53 -19.04 15.23 -17.73
C ALA A 53 -18.61 14.40 -16.51
N ALA A 54 -19.26 13.25 -16.27
CA ALA A 54 -18.92 12.33 -15.19
C ALA A 54 -17.49 11.78 -15.34
N ALA A 55 -17.10 11.42 -16.56
CA ALA A 55 -15.76 11.00 -16.91
C ALA A 55 -14.67 12.03 -16.56
N ARG A 56 -14.87 13.29 -16.97
CA ARG A 56 -13.92 14.38 -16.66
C ARG A 56 -13.82 14.63 -15.16
N SER A 57 -14.95 14.57 -14.45
CA SER A 57 -14.98 14.69 -12.98
C SER A 57 -14.18 13.57 -12.32
N GLY A 58 -14.38 12.32 -12.77
CA GLY A 58 -13.62 11.15 -12.30
C GLY A 58 -12.12 11.27 -12.55
N ALA A 59 -11.71 11.69 -13.75
CA ALA A 59 -10.30 11.93 -14.08
C ALA A 59 -9.67 13.02 -13.20
N THR A 60 -10.42 14.09 -12.93
CA THR A 60 -9.97 15.19 -12.05
C THR A 60 -9.82 14.71 -10.61
N ALA A 61 -10.79 13.94 -10.10
CA ALA A 61 -10.75 13.35 -8.77
C ALA A 61 -9.58 12.37 -8.61
N LEU A 62 -9.32 11.54 -9.62
CA LEU A 62 -8.18 10.61 -9.65
C LEU A 62 -6.85 11.37 -9.67
N SER A 63 -6.74 12.44 -10.47
CA SER A 63 -5.54 13.27 -10.49
C SER A 63 -5.30 13.94 -9.14
N ALA A 64 -6.34 14.44 -8.47
CA ALA A 64 -6.25 15.01 -7.13
C ALA A 64 -5.89 13.96 -6.06
N ALA A 65 -6.38 12.73 -6.19
CA ALA A 65 -6.00 11.62 -5.33
C ALA A 65 -4.52 11.24 -5.52
N ALA A 66 -4.06 11.12 -6.78
CA ALA A 66 -2.66 10.85 -7.09
C ALA A 66 -1.73 11.95 -6.57
N HIS A 67 -2.14 13.23 -6.66
CA HIS A 67 -1.41 14.36 -6.06
C HIS A 67 -1.32 14.25 -4.55
N ARG A 68 -2.41 13.91 -3.85
CA ARG A 68 -2.39 13.71 -2.40
C ARG A 68 -1.48 12.55 -1.97
N VAL A 69 -1.49 11.45 -2.74
CA VAL A 69 -0.57 10.34 -2.51
C VAL A 69 0.87 10.80 -2.68
N LEU A 70 1.19 11.49 -3.78
CA LEU A 70 2.54 12.04 -4.03
C LEU A 70 3.01 12.98 -2.92
N GLU A 71 2.14 13.89 -2.45
CA GLU A 71 2.50 14.86 -1.43
C GLU A 71 2.69 14.21 -0.06
N GLY A 72 1.86 13.22 0.29
CA GLY A 72 2.08 12.39 1.49
C GLY A 72 3.35 11.54 1.41
N SER A 73 3.70 11.08 0.21
CA SER A 73 4.88 10.25 -0.08
C SER A 73 6.19 11.03 -0.09
N ARG A 74 6.18 12.35 -0.32
CA ARG A 74 7.41 13.17 -0.42
C ARG A 74 8.32 13.08 0.80
N GLY A 75 7.76 12.82 1.98
CA GLY A 75 8.53 12.60 3.22
C GLY A 75 8.85 11.14 3.53
N GLN A 76 8.25 10.18 2.83
CA GLN A 76 8.37 8.74 3.12
C GLN A 76 9.12 7.95 2.05
N VAL A 77 9.15 8.43 0.80
CA VAL A 77 9.86 7.77 -0.29
C VAL A 77 11.30 8.26 -0.32
N VAL A 78 12.17 7.48 0.34
CA VAL A 78 13.61 7.75 0.41
C VAL A 78 14.25 7.69 -0.98
N ASP A 79 13.74 6.84 -1.86
CA ASP A 79 14.28 6.64 -3.21
C ASP A 79 13.87 7.77 -4.18
N GLU A 80 14.87 8.47 -4.74
CA GLU A 80 14.65 9.55 -5.70
C GLU A 80 14.11 9.05 -7.05
N GLN A 81 14.54 7.87 -7.50
CA GLN A 81 14.15 7.31 -8.79
C GLN A 81 12.66 6.97 -8.79
N VAL A 82 12.14 6.40 -7.70
CA VAL A 82 10.70 6.12 -7.53
C VAL A 82 9.88 7.41 -7.57
N ARG A 83 10.40 8.51 -6.98
CA ARG A 83 9.74 9.82 -7.03
C ARG A 83 9.69 10.37 -8.46
N VAL A 84 10.79 10.22 -9.22
CA VAL A 84 10.88 10.62 -10.63
C VAL A 84 9.91 9.80 -11.49
N ASP A 85 9.87 8.48 -11.33
CA ASP A 85 9.02 7.59 -12.13
C ASP A 85 7.53 7.83 -11.87
N LEU A 86 7.14 8.03 -10.60
CA LEU A 86 5.76 8.36 -10.23
C LEU A 86 5.35 9.74 -10.75
N ALA A 87 6.25 10.73 -10.67
CA ALA A 87 6.01 12.06 -11.24
C ALA A 87 5.85 11.99 -12.76
N ALA A 88 6.66 11.19 -13.46
CA ALA A 88 6.57 10.95 -14.89
C ALA A 88 5.24 10.26 -15.26
N ALA A 89 4.81 9.25 -14.50
CA ALA A 89 3.53 8.59 -14.70
C ALA A 89 2.33 9.55 -14.54
N VAL A 90 2.36 10.41 -13.53
CA VAL A 90 1.32 11.43 -13.30
C VAL A 90 1.34 12.50 -14.38
N ALA A 91 2.52 12.91 -14.85
CA ALA A 91 2.66 13.85 -15.97
C ALA A 91 2.09 13.24 -17.26
N HIS A 92 2.40 11.98 -17.56
CA HIS A 92 1.86 11.25 -18.71
C HIS A 92 0.33 11.12 -18.63
N LEU A 93 -0.21 10.83 -17.43
CA LEU A 93 -1.66 10.80 -17.21
C LEU A 93 -2.28 12.17 -17.51
N ARG A 94 -1.71 13.26 -16.99
CA ARG A 94 -2.20 14.63 -17.27
C ARG A 94 -2.13 14.98 -18.75
N GLN A 95 -1.05 14.62 -19.43
CA GLN A 95 -0.89 14.88 -20.86
C GLN A 95 -1.89 14.07 -21.68
N SER A 96 -2.18 12.82 -21.26
CA SER A 96 -3.24 12.00 -21.84
C SER A 96 -4.63 12.61 -21.62
N VAL A 97 -4.90 13.22 -20.46
CA VAL A 97 -6.16 13.96 -20.18
C VAL A 97 -6.29 15.20 -21.06
N ALA A 98 -5.18 15.93 -21.26
CA ALA A 98 -5.18 17.17 -22.02
C ALA A 98 -5.24 16.95 -23.54
N GLY A 99 -4.64 15.86 -24.06
CA GLY A 99 -4.53 15.58 -25.49
C GLY A 99 -5.67 14.75 -26.10
N GLY A 100 -6.50 14.10 -25.28
CA GLY A 100 -7.60 13.28 -25.75
C GLY A 100 -8.79 14.12 -26.23
N GLY A 101 -9.03 14.15 -27.54
CA GLY A 101 -10.29 14.65 -28.10
C GLY A 101 -11.50 13.87 -27.56
N PRO A 102 -12.68 14.50 -27.40
CA PRO A 102 -13.83 13.95 -26.66
C PRO A 102 -14.49 12.69 -27.26
N ASP A 103 -13.98 12.17 -28.37
CA ASP A 103 -14.64 11.14 -29.18
C ASP A 103 -14.00 9.74 -29.09
N ASP A 104 -12.80 9.58 -28.50
CA ASP A 104 -12.14 8.27 -28.36
C ASP A 104 -12.02 7.78 -26.91
N TRP A 105 -13.18 7.56 -26.29
CA TRP A 105 -13.30 7.12 -24.89
C TRP A 105 -12.73 5.72 -24.64
N SER A 106 -12.81 4.83 -25.63
CA SER A 106 -12.37 3.44 -25.56
C SER A 106 -10.85 3.32 -25.44
N PHE A 107 -10.14 4.16 -26.18
CA PHE A 107 -8.69 4.30 -26.08
C PHE A 107 -8.30 4.88 -24.71
N TRP A 108 -9.05 5.89 -24.26
CA TRP A 108 -8.80 6.59 -23.00
C TRP A 108 -8.94 5.69 -21.77
N SER A 109 -9.97 4.83 -21.70
CA SER A 109 -10.15 3.91 -20.57
C SER A 109 -9.04 2.87 -20.45
N SER A 110 -8.53 2.40 -21.59
CA SER A 110 -7.47 1.37 -21.60
C SER A 110 -6.15 1.94 -21.11
N SER A 111 -5.75 3.11 -21.61
CA SER A 111 -4.50 3.76 -21.21
C SER A 111 -4.49 4.21 -19.75
N VAL A 112 -5.62 4.73 -19.23
CA VAL A 112 -5.72 5.12 -17.81
C VAL A 112 -5.66 3.89 -16.90
N VAL A 113 -6.35 2.80 -17.23
CA VAL A 113 -6.28 1.55 -16.44
C VAL A 113 -4.87 0.99 -16.42
N VAL A 114 -4.16 1.00 -17.55
CA VAL A 114 -2.75 0.57 -17.61
C VAL A 114 -1.87 1.47 -16.75
N ALA A 115 -2.02 2.79 -16.84
CA ALA A 115 -1.24 3.73 -16.02
C ALA A 115 -1.49 3.54 -14.52
N VAL A 116 -2.75 3.32 -14.11
CA VAL A 116 -3.08 3.04 -12.70
C VAL A 116 -2.47 1.72 -12.23
N LYS A 117 -2.55 0.67 -13.05
CA LYS A 117 -1.92 -0.64 -12.74
C LYS A 117 -0.40 -0.51 -12.56
N GLN A 118 0.26 0.27 -13.41
CA GLN A 118 1.70 0.54 -13.30
C GLN A 118 2.01 1.25 -11.97
N VAL A 119 1.27 2.30 -11.61
CA VAL A 119 1.47 3.03 -10.35
C VAL A 119 1.26 2.12 -9.13
N VAL A 120 0.22 1.27 -9.14
CA VAL A 120 -0.03 0.32 -8.05
C VAL A 120 1.10 -0.70 -7.93
N SER A 121 1.53 -1.28 -9.06
CA SER A 121 2.63 -2.25 -9.09
C SER A 121 3.95 -1.64 -8.61
N SER A 122 4.27 -0.41 -9.01
CA SER A 122 5.46 0.31 -8.53
C SER A 122 5.39 0.57 -7.02
N LYS A 123 4.20 0.86 -6.48
CA LYS A 123 4.00 1.03 -5.03
C LYS A 123 4.26 -0.27 -4.28
N GLU A 124 3.73 -1.40 -4.76
CA GLU A 124 3.92 -2.71 -4.14
C GLU A 124 5.39 -3.14 -4.16
N ALA A 125 6.07 -2.96 -5.29
CA ALA A 125 7.50 -3.26 -5.41
C ALA A 125 8.34 -2.42 -4.42
N TRP A 126 7.99 -1.14 -4.23
CA TRP A 126 8.64 -0.29 -3.24
C TRP A 126 8.40 -0.77 -1.81
N GLN A 127 7.15 -1.12 -1.47
CA GLN A 127 6.84 -1.65 -0.14
C GLN A 127 7.60 -2.94 0.16
N GLN A 128 7.77 -3.79 -0.85
CA GLN A 128 8.57 -5.00 -0.71
C GLN A 128 10.05 -4.68 -0.51
N ALA A 129 10.62 -3.76 -1.29
CA ALA A 129 12.02 -3.35 -1.14
C ALA A 129 12.31 -2.71 0.24
N GLU A 130 11.37 -1.90 0.74
CA GLU A 130 11.47 -1.30 2.08
C GLU A 130 11.38 -2.35 3.17
N ALA A 131 10.48 -3.33 3.02
CA ALA A 131 10.38 -4.46 3.95
C ALA A 131 11.68 -5.30 3.97
N GLU A 132 12.28 -5.54 2.80
CA GLU A 132 13.57 -6.23 2.69
C GLU A 132 14.71 -5.43 3.33
N ARG A 133 14.72 -4.10 3.16
CA ARG A 133 15.70 -3.21 3.81
C ARG A 133 15.60 -3.26 5.33
N VAL A 134 14.37 -3.15 5.86
CA VAL A 134 14.13 -3.24 7.31
C VAL A 134 14.52 -4.62 7.85
N ALA A 135 14.19 -5.69 7.13
CA ALA A 135 14.60 -7.04 7.50
C ALA A 135 16.12 -7.21 7.50
N ALA A 136 16.82 -6.63 6.52
CA ALA A 136 18.28 -6.64 6.45
C ALA A 136 18.92 -5.85 7.59
N GLU A 137 18.37 -4.69 7.94
CA GLU A 137 18.83 -3.88 9.08
C GLU A 137 18.64 -4.62 10.40
N GLN A 138 17.48 -5.25 10.61
CA GLN A 138 17.23 -6.09 11.78
C GLN A 138 18.21 -7.26 11.86
N ALA A 139 18.46 -7.95 10.74
CA ALA A 139 19.43 -9.03 10.69
C ALA A 139 20.86 -8.53 10.98
N ALA A 140 21.23 -7.32 10.56
CA ALA A 140 22.52 -6.71 10.87
C ALA A 140 22.61 -6.34 12.36
N ALA A 141 21.55 -5.79 12.94
CA ALA A 141 21.47 -5.46 14.36
C ALA A 141 21.57 -6.71 15.24
N GLU A 142 20.90 -7.80 14.88
CA GLU A 142 21.00 -9.08 15.59
C GLU A 142 22.42 -9.67 15.53
N ARG A 143 23.09 -9.59 14.37
CA ARG A 143 24.48 -10.01 14.24
C ARG A 143 25.42 -9.17 15.11
N ALA A 144 25.23 -7.86 15.13
CA ALA A 144 26.02 -6.96 15.97
C ALA A 144 25.80 -7.25 17.46
N ALA A 145 24.55 -7.51 17.88
CA ALA A 145 24.23 -7.90 19.26
C ALA A 145 24.86 -9.26 19.63
N ALA A 146 24.84 -10.23 18.71
CA ALA A 146 25.48 -11.52 18.93
C ALA A 146 27.00 -11.41 19.05
N GLU A 147 27.65 -10.56 18.25
CA GLU A 147 29.09 -10.30 18.33
C GLU A 147 29.47 -9.61 19.65
N GLN A 148 28.68 -8.63 20.10
CA GLN A 148 28.88 -8.00 21.41
C GLN A 148 28.76 -9.01 22.56
N ALA A 149 27.74 -9.87 22.53
CA ALA A 149 27.57 -10.91 23.53
C ALA A 149 28.76 -11.91 23.54
N ALA A 150 29.28 -12.27 22.37
CA ALA A 150 30.47 -13.12 22.27
C ALA A 150 31.73 -12.43 22.80
N ALA A 151 31.91 -11.13 22.55
CA ALA A 151 33.03 -10.34 23.06
C ALA A 151 32.99 -10.22 24.59
N GLU A 152 31.81 -9.99 25.19
CA GLU A 152 31.64 -9.94 26.64
C GLU A 152 31.95 -11.29 27.30
N GLN A 153 31.49 -12.40 26.71
CA GLN A 153 31.81 -13.75 27.20
C GLN A 153 33.32 -14.03 27.14
N ALA A 154 34.00 -13.61 26.07
CA ALA A 154 35.45 -13.74 25.94
C ALA A 154 36.20 -12.88 26.97
N ALA A 155 35.72 -11.66 27.25
CA ALA A 155 36.30 -10.79 28.29
C ALA A 155 36.12 -11.39 29.69
N ALA A 156 34.93 -11.92 29.99
CA ALA A 156 34.64 -12.59 31.26
C ALA A 156 35.52 -13.85 31.46
N ALA A 157 35.72 -14.65 30.41
CA ALA A 157 36.62 -15.81 30.45
C ALA A 157 38.07 -15.41 30.74
N ARG A 158 38.58 -14.35 30.09
CA ARG A 158 39.93 -13.83 30.34
C ARG A 158 40.09 -13.30 31.76
N ALA A 159 39.08 -12.60 32.30
CA ALA A 159 39.08 -12.11 33.67
C ALA A 159 39.11 -13.28 34.68
N ALA A 160 38.36 -14.36 34.41
CA ALA A 160 38.37 -15.56 35.24
C ALA A 160 39.75 -16.27 35.22
N GLU A 161 40.40 -16.34 34.06
CA GLU A 161 41.74 -16.91 33.91
C GLU A 161 42.81 -16.10 34.65
N GLN A 162 42.77 -14.76 34.55
CA GLN A 162 43.66 -13.87 35.30
C GLN A 162 43.46 -14.01 36.82
N ALA A 163 42.21 -14.08 37.29
CA ALA A 163 41.91 -14.30 38.71
C ALA A 163 42.42 -15.66 39.22
N ALA A 164 42.40 -16.70 38.37
CA ALA A 164 42.97 -18.00 38.71
C ALA A 164 44.51 -17.95 38.77
N ALA A 165 45.17 -17.22 37.87
CA ALA A 165 46.62 -17.04 37.87
C ALA A 165 47.12 -16.25 39.10
N GLU A 166 46.41 -15.20 39.53
CA GLU A 166 46.75 -14.44 40.73
C GLU A 166 46.65 -15.28 42.01
N ARG A 167 45.64 -16.17 42.10
CA ARG A 167 45.52 -17.13 43.22
C ARG A 167 46.67 -18.14 43.27
N GLY A 168 47.33 -18.41 42.14
CA GLY A 168 48.49 -19.30 42.08
C GLY A 168 49.81 -18.66 42.54
N SER A 169 49.91 -17.32 42.61
CA SER A 169 51.18 -16.59 42.80
C SER A 169 51.38 -15.96 44.19
N GLY A 170 50.32 -15.72 44.97
CA GLY A 170 50.40 -14.84 46.14
C GLY A 170 50.05 -15.45 47.50
N LYS A 171 51.10 -15.85 48.25
CA LYS A 171 51.30 -15.65 49.71
C LYS A 171 50.04 -15.50 50.60
N ALA A 172 49.84 -16.51 51.45
CA ALA A 172 48.83 -16.59 52.51
C ALA A 172 48.51 -15.24 53.20
N PRO A 173 47.26 -14.76 53.15
CA PRO A 173 46.81 -13.70 54.04
C PRO A 173 46.75 -14.26 55.46
N ARG A 174 47.49 -13.60 56.36
CA ARG A 174 47.41 -13.84 57.80
C ARG A 174 45.99 -13.56 58.28
N SER A 175 45.44 -14.57 58.93
CA SER A 175 44.24 -14.54 59.75
C SER A 175 44.24 -13.34 60.69
N ALA A 176 43.24 -12.48 60.56
CA ALA A 176 42.86 -11.56 61.63
C ALA A 176 41.34 -11.43 61.70
N ASP A 177 40.86 -11.82 62.87
CA ASP A 177 39.65 -11.43 63.57
C ASP A 177 38.28 -11.61 62.93
N ARG A 178 37.61 -12.61 63.50
CA ARG A 178 36.16 -12.82 63.51
C ARG A 178 35.61 -12.24 64.82
N PRO A 179 34.79 -11.18 64.83
CA PRO A 179 33.90 -10.91 65.94
C PRO A 179 32.54 -11.58 65.68
N SER A 180 32.07 -12.27 66.70
CA SER A 180 30.74 -12.88 66.82
C SER A 180 29.87 -11.93 67.64
N ALA A 181 28.71 -11.50 67.14
CA ALA A 181 27.59 -11.04 67.97
C ALA A 181 26.34 -10.78 67.13
N GLY A 182 25.17 -11.13 67.68
CA GLY A 182 23.95 -10.37 67.47
C GLY A 182 22.88 -11.05 66.63
N ALA A 183 22.16 -12.01 67.23
CA ALA A 183 20.81 -12.34 66.82
C ALA A 183 19.88 -11.17 67.17
N GLU A 184 19.23 -10.56 66.18
CA GLU A 184 18.08 -9.69 66.40
C GLU A 184 17.04 -9.90 65.29
N ALA A 185 15.80 -10.12 65.74
CA ALA A 185 14.66 -10.50 64.92
C ALA A 185 14.22 -9.37 63.97
N PRO A 186 13.74 -9.68 62.76
CA PRO A 186 13.33 -8.66 61.81
C PRO A 186 11.99 -8.02 62.23
N PRO A 187 11.88 -6.67 62.27
CA PRO A 187 10.58 -6.02 62.37
C PRO A 187 9.84 -6.13 61.02
N ALA A 188 8.54 -6.44 61.11
CA ALA A 188 7.62 -6.55 60.00
C ALA A 188 7.63 -5.28 59.14
N ALA A 189 8.06 -5.41 57.89
CA ALA A 189 7.99 -4.36 56.89
C ALA A 189 6.54 -4.18 56.41
N PRO A 190 6.07 -2.93 56.21
CA PRO A 190 4.72 -2.63 55.73
C PRO A 190 4.54 -3.16 54.30
N ALA A 191 3.31 -3.63 54.02
CA ALA A 191 2.88 -4.15 52.73
C ALA A 191 3.30 -3.20 51.60
N ARG A 192 4.26 -3.66 50.78
CA ARG A 192 4.62 -2.99 49.54
C ARG A 192 3.40 -3.05 48.59
N PRO A 193 3.06 -1.96 47.89
CA PRO A 193 2.17 -2.04 46.74
C PRO A 193 2.74 -3.09 45.79
N VAL A 194 1.87 -3.94 45.25
CA VAL A 194 2.24 -4.90 44.22
C VAL A 194 2.59 -4.10 42.97
N GLU A 195 3.84 -3.64 42.90
CA GLU A 195 4.44 -3.10 41.69
C GLU A 195 4.62 -4.30 40.77
N GLN A 196 3.63 -4.45 39.88
CA GLN A 196 3.55 -5.48 38.87
C GLN A 196 4.86 -5.44 38.07
N ALA A 197 5.73 -6.44 38.27
CA ALA A 197 6.99 -6.53 37.56
C ALA A 197 6.72 -6.43 36.04
N PRO A 198 7.54 -5.69 35.26
CA PRO A 198 7.33 -5.59 33.82
C PRO A 198 7.36 -7.01 33.24
N SER A 199 6.23 -7.45 32.71
CA SER A 199 6.12 -8.77 32.10
C SER A 199 7.07 -8.81 30.90
N THR A 200 8.10 -9.66 30.99
CA THR A 200 9.05 -9.96 29.90
C THR A 200 8.43 -10.88 28.85
N GLU A 201 7.20 -11.36 29.07
CA GLU A 201 6.50 -12.21 28.12
C GLU A 201 6.11 -11.40 26.87
N ARG A 202 6.64 -11.84 25.72
CA ARG A 202 6.37 -11.24 24.42
C ARG A 202 5.00 -11.69 23.92
N PHE A 203 4.04 -10.77 23.79
CA PHE A 203 2.73 -11.09 23.25
C PHE A 203 2.16 -9.97 22.39
N ILE A 204 1.25 -10.36 21.49
CA ILE A 204 0.36 -9.48 20.75
C ILE A 204 -1.06 -10.03 20.87
N ARG A 205 -2.01 -9.16 21.19
CA ARG A 205 -3.43 -9.51 21.28
C ARG A 205 -4.24 -8.53 20.42
N PRO A 206 -4.99 -9.03 19.43
CA PRO A 206 -5.91 -8.20 18.68
C PRO A 206 -7.02 -7.76 19.63
N GLY A 207 -7.31 -6.46 19.65
CA GLY A 207 -8.34 -5.85 20.46
C GLY A 207 -9.68 -5.77 19.74
N ARG A 208 -10.54 -4.86 20.23
CA ARG A 208 -11.84 -4.60 19.64
C ARG A 208 -11.70 -3.80 18.33
N VAL A 209 -12.56 -4.13 17.38
CA VAL A 209 -12.80 -3.33 16.16
C VAL A 209 -14.14 -2.62 16.31
N SER A 210 -14.17 -1.32 16.03
CA SER A 210 -15.40 -0.53 15.95
C SER A 210 -15.51 0.17 14.60
N TRP A 211 -16.74 0.26 14.10
CA TRP A 211 -17.07 0.82 12.78
C TRP A 211 -17.97 2.02 12.93
N ASP A 212 -17.71 3.08 12.16
CA ASP A 212 -18.68 4.14 11.93
C ASP A 212 -19.55 3.76 10.70
N SER A 213 -20.83 4.13 10.74
CA SER A 213 -21.81 3.77 9.70
C SER A 213 -21.73 4.64 8.43
N GLY A 214 -20.73 5.52 8.31
CA GLY A 214 -20.47 6.30 7.11
C GLY A 214 -19.93 5.44 5.97
N SER A 215 -20.19 5.84 4.72
CA SER A 215 -19.56 5.21 3.54
C SER A 215 -18.76 6.28 2.77
N PRO A 216 -17.44 6.10 2.57
CA PRO A 216 -16.64 4.98 3.06
C PRO A 216 -16.50 4.99 4.60
N GLY A 217 -16.50 3.80 5.20
CA GLY A 217 -16.46 3.63 6.65
C GLY A 217 -15.08 3.88 7.25
N THR A 218 -15.10 4.32 8.49
CA THR A 218 -13.97 4.52 9.40
C THR A 218 -13.95 3.38 10.38
N VAL A 219 -12.76 2.79 10.51
CA VAL A 219 -12.50 1.59 11.30
C VAL A 219 -11.53 1.97 12.38
N THR A 220 -11.90 1.77 13.64
CA THR A 220 -10.96 1.88 14.75
C THR A 220 -10.61 0.49 15.25
N VAL A 221 -9.33 0.17 15.24
CA VAL A 221 -8.78 -1.09 15.72
C VAL A 221 -7.92 -0.82 16.94
N SER A 222 -7.99 -1.71 17.91
CA SER A 222 -7.09 -1.71 19.08
C SER A 222 -6.20 -2.94 19.06
N VAL A 223 -4.96 -2.79 19.51
CA VAL A 223 -3.99 -3.88 19.66
C VAL A 223 -3.28 -3.69 20.99
N THR A 224 -3.15 -4.77 21.76
CA THR A 224 -2.38 -4.76 23.01
C THR A 224 -1.13 -5.61 22.85
N THR A 225 0.02 -5.06 23.19
CA THR A 225 1.32 -5.71 23.11
C THR A 225 2.02 -5.70 24.47
N GLY A 226 2.89 -6.67 24.71
CA GLY A 226 3.76 -6.72 25.87
C GLY A 226 5.10 -7.38 25.53
N GLY A 227 6.17 -6.97 26.21
CA GLY A 227 7.52 -7.48 25.99
C GLY A 227 8.14 -7.12 24.62
N VAL A 228 7.57 -6.17 23.88
CA VAL A 228 8.02 -5.78 22.53
C VAL A 228 8.46 -4.32 22.49
N THR A 229 9.35 -4.00 21.55
CA THR A 229 9.97 -2.67 21.38
C THR A 229 9.77 -2.08 19.98
N GLY A 230 9.42 -2.90 18.99
CA GLY A 230 9.22 -2.46 17.61
C GLY A 230 7.88 -1.80 17.31
N PRO A 231 7.72 -1.34 16.05
CA PRO A 231 6.49 -0.73 15.58
C PRO A 231 5.36 -1.76 15.47
N VAL A 232 4.18 -1.37 15.95
CA VAL A 232 2.95 -2.17 15.84
C VAL A 232 2.25 -1.78 14.54
N VAL A 233 2.29 -2.67 13.56
CA VAL A 233 1.68 -2.46 12.24
C VAL A 233 0.36 -3.23 12.18
N VAL A 234 -0.70 -2.56 11.76
CA VAL A 234 -2.00 -3.19 11.52
C VAL A 234 -2.33 -3.11 10.04
N THR A 235 -2.69 -4.24 9.44
CA THR A 235 -3.07 -4.37 8.03
C THR A 235 -4.50 -4.86 7.89
N ILE A 236 -5.35 -4.14 7.17
CA ILE A 236 -6.75 -4.48 6.89
C ILE A 236 -6.99 -4.36 5.39
N ALA A 237 -7.47 -5.43 4.75
CA ALA A 237 -7.77 -5.43 3.31
C ALA A 237 -6.63 -4.90 2.42
N GLY A 238 -5.37 -5.18 2.80
CA GLY A 238 -4.17 -4.70 2.09
C GLY A 238 -3.72 -3.28 2.43
N SER A 239 -4.42 -2.56 3.32
CA SER A 239 -4.01 -1.24 3.81
C SER A 239 -3.36 -1.35 5.19
N SER A 240 -2.12 -0.88 5.33
CA SER A 240 -1.36 -0.94 6.58
C SER A 240 -1.20 0.43 7.24
N ILE A 241 -1.28 0.48 8.57
CA ILE A 241 -0.98 1.65 9.39
C ILE A 241 -0.09 1.25 10.58
N THR A 242 0.78 2.16 11.01
CA THR A 242 1.51 2.00 12.29
C THR A 242 0.68 2.66 13.38
N VAL A 243 0.27 1.88 14.39
CA VAL A 243 -0.59 2.35 15.49
C VAL A 243 0.18 2.78 16.73
N GLY A 244 1.45 2.40 16.82
CA GLY A 244 2.34 2.77 17.91
C GLY A 244 3.66 2.00 17.88
N VAL A 245 4.49 2.18 18.92
CA VAL A 245 5.79 1.54 19.07
C VAL A 245 5.93 1.04 20.50
N GLY A 246 6.39 -0.19 20.68
CA GLY A 246 6.65 -0.79 21.98
C GLY A 246 5.48 -1.54 22.61
N SER A 247 5.50 -1.65 23.94
CA SER A 247 4.50 -2.36 24.74
C SER A 247 3.40 -1.42 25.22
N GLY A 248 2.14 -1.84 25.12
CA GLY A 248 1.00 -1.03 25.52
C GLY A 248 -0.27 -1.38 24.75
N THR A 249 -1.32 -0.58 24.96
CA THR A 249 -2.53 -0.64 24.14
C THR A 249 -2.52 0.52 23.16
N PHE A 250 -2.60 0.19 21.88
CA PHE A 250 -2.59 1.13 20.78
C PHE A 250 -3.92 1.09 20.05
N SER A 251 -4.34 2.23 19.51
CA SER A 251 -5.52 2.34 18.66
C SER A 251 -5.20 3.08 17.39
N GLY A 252 -5.64 2.56 16.25
CA GLY A 252 -5.46 3.17 14.94
C GLY A 252 -6.77 3.28 14.20
N THR A 253 -6.84 4.26 13.31
CA THR A 253 -8.01 4.53 12.49
C THR A 253 -7.69 4.37 11.01
N LEU A 254 -8.48 3.56 10.30
CA LEU A 254 -8.42 3.39 8.85
C LEU A 254 -9.72 3.90 8.24
N THR A 255 -9.61 4.74 7.22
CA THR A 255 -10.76 5.26 6.44
C THR A 255 -10.74 4.67 5.04
N GLY A 256 -11.90 4.53 4.40
CA GLY A 256 -11.94 4.09 3.00
C GLY A 256 -12.30 2.62 2.78
N LEU A 257 -12.66 1.89 3.84
CA LEU A 257 -12.92 0.45 3.75
C LEU A 257 -14.35 0.18 3.24
N PRO A 258 -14.53 -0.69 2.22
CA PRO A 258 -15.86 -1.06 1.72
C PRO A 258 -16.59 -1.98 2.71
N ALA A 259 -17.93 -1.99 2.65
CA ALA A 259 -18.75 -2.90 3.43
C ALA A 259 -18.40 -4.38 3.12
N GLY A 260 -18.46 -5.25 4.14
CA GLY A 260 -18.12 -6.67 4.03
C GLY A 260 -17.19 -7.21 5.12
N SER A 261 -16.91 -8.51 5.05
CA SER A 261 -16.00 -9.20 5.97
C SER A 261 -14.54 -9.01 5.55
N HIS A 262 -13.72 -8.51 6.48
CA HIS A 262 -12.30 -8.29 6.28
C HIS A 262 -11.50 -9.07 7.29
N THR A 263 -10.44 -9.73 6.80
CA THR A 263 -9.39 -10.26 7.66
C THR A 263 -8.39 -9.13 7.91
N TRP A 264 -8.00 -8.96 9.18
CA TRP A 264 -6.94 -8.04 9.54
C TRP A 264 -5.85 -8.74 10.32
N THR A 265 -4.63 -8.22 10.17
CA THR A 265 -3.43 -8.70 10.85
C THR A 265 -2.79 -7.57 11.62
N ALA A 266 -2.31 -7.87 12.82
CA ALA A 266 -1.40 -7.02 13.56
C ALA A 266 -0.04 -7.71 13.65
N SER A 267 1.04 -6.97 13.44
CA SER A 267 2.40 -7.49 13.58
C SER A 267 3.31 -6.55 14.37
N VAL A 268 4.21 -7.14 15.16
CA VAL A 268 5.27 -6.44 15.88
C VAL A 268 6.40 -7.42 16.20
N ASP A 269 7.64 -7.05 15.92
CA ASP A 269 8.85 -7.85 16.24
C ASP A 269 8.74 -9.36 15.90
N GLY A 270 8.15 -9.69 14.76
CA GLY A 270 7.93 -11.07 14.29
C GLY A 270 6.71 -11.79 14.88
N LEU A 271 6.03 -11.21 15.87
CA LEU A 271 4.73 -11.69 16.33
C LEU A 271 3.65 -11.25 15.35
N VAL A 272 2.71 -12.15 15.06
CA VAL A 272 1.55 -11.88 14.20
C VAL A 272 0.29 -12.36 14.89
N ALA A 273 -0.71 -11.49 14.96
CA ALA A 273 -2.07 -11.84 15.35
C ALA A 273 -3.03 -11.56 14.20
N THR A 274 -3.98 -12.46 13.99
CA THR A 274 -4.99 -12.35 12.94
C THR A 274 -6.37 -12.34 13.56
N SER A 275 -7.27 -11.52 13.04
CA SER A 275 -8.67 -11.49 13.45
C SER A 275 -9.54 -11.13 12.25
N THR A 276 -10.83 -11.43 12.35
CA THR A 276 -11.82 -11.13 11.32
C THR A 276 -12.82 -10.14 11.88
N ALA A 277 -13.22 -9.19 11.04
CA ALA A 277 -14.20 -8.19 11.43
C ALA A 277 -15.08 -7.85 10.22
N THR A 278 -16.39 -7.70 10.47
CA THR A 278 -17.38 -7.42 9.44
C THR A 278 -17.78 -5.97 9.51
N VAL A 279 -17.56 -5.24 8.40
CA VAL A 279 -18.13 -3.90 8.18
C VAL A 279 -19.60 -4.09 7.80
N PRO A 280 -20.55 -3.48 8.53
CA PRO A 280 -21.97 -3.53 8.19
C PRO A 280 -22.30 -2.81 6.87
#